data_AF-A0A958JM21-F1
#
_entry.id   AF-A0A958JM21-F1
#
_cell.length_a   1.000
_cell.length_b   1.000
_cell.length_c   1.000
_cell.angle_alpha   90.00
_cell.angle_beta   90.00
_cell.angle_gamma   90.00
#
_symmetry.space_group_name_H-M   'P 1'
#
loop_
_entity.id
_entity.type
_entity.pdbx_description
1 polymer ?
#
loop_
_entity_poly.entity_id
_entity_poly.type
_entity_poly.pdbx_seq_one_letter_code
_entity_poly.pdbx_strand_id
1 'polypeptide(L)'
;MAQYIRRRRKIINVATQSQIFVETFAQVLIFFILTTFITYLRPFTGIFSSHSALEHETAFETFLSMNLSKWPLFVVIVSFLVILNILFSHRIAGPIYKIKMVINAYKAKDFRPRMTLRKTDYFKGIIPVINDMRNSLSHDIESLKIETMRAQTLLQQGAEQKRLKKSLDSIAEILEQYQLQSQDTMPSFSREQLAKASFRQTQRPDDEAQDLDDSEEPDELKGEKSN
;
A
#
# COMPACT_ATOMS: atom_id res chain seq x y z
N MET A 1 1.24 4.28 -38.42
CA MET A 1 1.03 3.36 -37.27
C MET A 1 2.08 3.64 -36.20
N ALA A 2 1.75 4.40 -35.15
CA ALA A 2 2.67 4.68 -34.04
C ALA A 2 2.06 4.13 -32.74
N GLN A 3 2.42 2.90 -32.37
CA GLN A 3 2.04 2.34 -31.08
C GLN A 3 3.11 2.63 -30.02
N TYR A 4 2.76 3.62 -29.20
CA TYR A 4 3.21 3.95 -27.85
C TYR A 4 4.17 2.94 -27.16
N ILE A 5 5.42 3.35 -27.00
CA ILE A 5 6.34 2.78 -26.01
C ILE A 5 5.88 3.25 -24.62
N ARG A 6 5.06 2.43 -23.96
CA ARG A 6 4.63 2.65 -22.57
C ARG A 6 5.84 2.41 -21.64
N ARG A 7 6.59 3.48 -21.33
CA ARG A 7 7.73 3.46 -20.40
C ARG A 7 7.28 2.95 -19.02
N ARG A 8 7.58 1.68 -18.69
CA ARG A 8 7.41 1.15 -17.33
C ARG A 8 8.52 1.71 -16.45
N ARG A 9 8.23 2.77 -15.69
CA ARG A 9 9.15 3.30 -14.64
C ARG A 9 9.45 2.16 -13.66
N LYS A 10 10.68 1.66 -13.70
CA LYS A 10 11.14 0.43 -13.02
C LYS A 10 11.76 0.70 -11.65
N ILE A 11 11.58 1.90 -11.10
CA ILE A 11 12.16 2.30 -9.82
C ILE A 11 11.08 3.11 -9.11
N ILE A 12 10.35 2.46 -8.20
CA ILE A 12 9.24 3.09 -7.47
C ILE A 12 9.64 3.37 -6.02
N ASN A 13 10.73 2.79 -5.50
CA ASN A 13 11.20 3.16 -4.16
C ASN A 13 12.70 2.87 -3.93
N VAL A 14 13.53 3.90 -4.12
CA VAL A 14 14.98 3.85 -3.87
C VAL A 14 15.27 3.71 -2.38
N ALA A 15 14.39 4.22 -1.49
CA ALA A 15 14.63 4.25 -0.06
C ALA A 15 14.65 2.84 0.58
N THR A 16 13.61 2.03 0.38
CA THR A 16 13.58 0.65 0.91
C THR A 16 14.65 -0.24 0.25
N GLN A 17 14.94 0.02 -1.02
CA GLN A 17 16.00 -0.67 -1.75
C GLN A 17 17.39 -0.34 -1.18
N SER A 18 17.61 0.91 -0.77
CA SER A 18 18.86 1.35 -0.16
C SER A 18 19.05 0.83 1.26
N GLN A 19 17.98 0.67 2.05
CA GLN A 19 18.10 0.15 3.42
C GLN A 19 18.58 -1.31 3.44
N ILE A 20 17.93 -2.19 2.67
CA ILE A 20 18.34 -3.60 2.58
C ILE A 20 19.74 -3.71 1.96
N PHE A 21 20.04 -2.88 0.96
CA PHE A 21 21.36 -2.84 0.34
C PHE A 21 22.44 -2.42 1.34
N VAL A 22 22.22 -1.36 2.12
CA VAL A 22 23.20 -0.87 3.10
C VAL A 22 23.44 -1.90 4.20
N GLU A 23 22.39 -2.54 4.71
CA GLU A 23 22.52 -3.56 5.75
C GLU A 23 23.30 -4.80 5.26
N THR A 24 22.96 -5.32 4.08
CA THR A 24 23.67 -6.46 3.49
C THR A 24 25.09 -6.10 3.05
N PHE A 25 25.30 -4.91 2.49
CA PHE A 25 26.63 -4.41 2.14
C PHE A 25 27.51 -4.23 3.38
N ALA A 26 26.97 -3.70 4.48
CA ALA A 26 27.68 -3.58 5.74
C ALA A 26 28.09 -4.96 6.28
N GLN A 27 27.22 -5.97 6.21
CA GLN A 27 27.56 -7.34 6.60
C GLN A 27 28.70 -7.92 5.76
N VAL A 28 28.65 -7.77 4.43
CA VAL A 28 29.73 -8.22 3.54
C VAL A 28 31.03 -7.48 3.83
N LEU A 29 30.96 -6.17 4.10
CA LEU A 29 32.13 -5.34 4.41
C LEU A 29 32.75 -5.71 5.77
N ILE A 30 31.94 -5.95 6.80
CA ILE A 30 32.40 -6.43 8.11
C ILE A 30 33.07 -7.80 7.95
N PHE A 31 32.45 -8.72 7.21
CA PHE A 31 33.01 -10.05 6.97
C PHE A 31 34.33 -9.97 6.19
N PHE A 32 34.42 -9.07 5.21
CA PHE A 32 35.64 -8.79 4.47
C PHE A 32 36.76 -8.28 5.39
N ILE A 33 36.48 -7.25 6.20
CA ILE A 33 37.45 -6.68 7.15
C ILE A 33 37.92 -7.76 8.13
N LEU A 34 36.99 -8.54 8.69
CA LEU A 34 37.30 -9.60 9.65
C LEU A 34 38.19 -10.68 9.02
N THR A 35 37.83 -11.16 7.83
CA THR A 35 38.58 -12.21 7.13
C THR A 35 39.99 -11.73 6.75
N THR A 36 40.10 -10.50 6.24
CA THR A 36 41.39 -9.86 5.96
C THR A 36 42.21 -9.72 7.24
N PHE A 37 41.63 -9.20 8.31
CA PHE A 37 42.32 -9.03 9.59
C PHE A 37 42.87 -10.35 10.12
N ILE A 38 42.05 -11.42 10.18
CA ILE A 38 42.47 -12.75 10.63
C ILE A 38 43.58 -13.32 9.75
N THR A 39 43.45 -13.20 8.43
CA THR A 39 44.40 -13.77 7.46
C THR A 39 45.77 -13.08 7.55
N TYR A 40 45.79 -11.77 7.78
CA TYR A 40 47.02 -10.97 7.83
C TYR A 40 47.61 -10.81 9.22
N LEU A 41 46.89 -11.19 10.29
CA LEU A 41 47.38 -11.08 11.66
C LEU A 41 48.74 -11.77 11.85
N ARG A 42 48.88 -12.99 11.34
CA ARG A 42 50.08 -13.83 11.49
C ARG A 42 51.32 -13.29 10.74
N PRO A 43 51.27 -12.99 9.43
CA PRO A 43 52.41 -12.39 8.74
C PRO A 43 52.72 -10.98 9.28
N PHE A 44 51.70 -10.22 9.69
CA PHE A 44 51.90 -8.88 10.28
C PHE A 44 52.66 -8.95 11.60
N THR A 45 52.29 -9.84 12.53
CA THR A 45 53.07 -10.00 13.78
C THR A 45 54.48 -10.49 13.49
N GLY A 46 54.67 -11.42 12.55
CA GLY A 46 55.99 -11.90 12.15
C GLY A 46 56.94 -10.82 11.62
N ILE A 47 56.42 -9.80 10.91
CA ILE A 47 57.22 -8.67 10.41
C ILE A 47 57.61 -7.70 11.55
N PHE A 48 56.74 -7.48 12.54
CA PHE A 48 57.01 -6.49 13.60
C PHE A 48 57.73 -7.07 14.83
N SER A 49 57.65 -8.38 15.07
CA SER A 49 58.25 -9.05 16.23
C SER A 49 59.46 -9.94 15.91
N SER A 50 59.91 -9.98 14.66
CA SER A 50 61.10 -10.76 14.29
C SER A 50 62.37 -10.03 14.76
N HIS A 51 63.29 -10.79 15.35
CA HIS A 51 64.54 -10.24 15.89
C HIS A 51 65.72 -10.43 14.92
N SER A 52 65.54 -11.22 13.86
CA SER A 52 66.57 -11.51 12.87
C SER A 52 66.17 -11.04 11.45
N ALA A 53 67.17 -10.74 10.62
CA ALA A 53 66.95 -10.35 9.23
C ALA A 53 66.35 -11.49 8.38
N LEU A 54 66.69 -12.74 8.72
CA LEU A 54 66.24 -13.95 8.03
C LEU A 54 64.74 -14.24 8.31
N GLU A 55 64.27 -13.95 9.52
CA GLU A 55 62.84 -14.01 9.88
C GLU A 55 62.02 -12.90 9.19
N HIS A 56 62.59 -11.71 9.01
CA HIS A 56 61.94 -10.64 8.23
C HIS A 56 61.77 -11.02 6.75
N GLU A 57 62.82 -11.57 6.15
CA GLU A 57 62.80 -11.99 4.74
C GLU A 57 61.77 -13.09 4.50
N THR A 58 61.73 -14.10 5.36
CA THR A 58 60.73 -15.19 5.27
C THR A 58 59.30 -14.72 5.52
N ALA A 59 59.07 -13.78 6.44
CA ALA A 59 57.76 -13.19 6.67
C ALA A 59 57.29 -12.33 5.48
N PHE A 60 58.22 -11.60 4.85
CA PHE A 60 57.94 -10.79 3.65
C PHE A 60 57.63 -11.66 2.43
N GLU A 61 58.40 -12.72 2.18
CA GLU A 61 58.14 -13.68 1.10
C GLU A 61 56.81 -14.43 1.29
N THR A 62 56.50 -14.80 2.54
CA THR A 62 55.20 -15.42 2.88
C THR A 62 54.05 -14.44 2.63
N PHE A 63 54.24 -13.16 2.97
CA PHE A 63 53.26 -12.11 2.67
C PHE A 63 53.08 -11.93 1.16
N LEU A 64 54.17 -11.84 0.39
CA LEU A 64 54.14 -11.62 -1.06
C LEU A 64 53.45 -12.79 -1.79
N SER A 65 53.82 -14.03 -1.45
CA SER A 65 53.25 -15.24 -2.04
C SER A 65 51.76 -15.43 -1.70
N MET A 66 51.35 -15.13 -0.46
CA MET A 66 49.93 -15.11 -0.08
C MET A 66 49.15 -14.04 -0.86
N ASN A 67 49.74 -12.85 -1.03
CA ASN A 67 49.09 -11.73 -1.68
C ASN A 67 48.86 -12.03 -3.18
N LEU A 68 49.88 -12.47 -3.91
CA LEU A 68 49.75 -12.79 -5.34
C LEU A 68 48.82 -13.99 -5.61
N SER A 69 48.85 -15.02 -4.77
CA SER A 69 48.07 -16.24 -5.02
C SER A 69 46.60 -16.11 -4.62
N LYS A 70 46.30 -15.47 -3.48
CA LYS A 70 44.96 -15.52 -2.88
C LYS A 70 44.08 -14.32 -3.19
N TRP A 71 44.64 -13.14 -3.45
CA TRP A 71 43.84 -11.94 -3.73
C TRP A 71 42.97 -12.04 -4.99
N PRO A 72 43.46 -12.55 -6.13
CA PRO A 72 42.63 -12.66 -7.32
C PRO A 72 41.39 -13.53 -7.07
N LEU A 73 41.57 -14.68 -6.41
CA LEU A 73 40.47 -15.57 -6.04
C LEU A 73 39.50 -14.90 -5.06
N PHE A 74 40.02 -14.19 -4.06
CA PHE A 74 39.22 -13.49 -3.07
C PHE A 74 38.38 -12.36 -3.69
N VAL A 75 38.97 -11.55 -4.57
CA VAL A 75 38.27 -10.50 -5.31
C VAL A 75 37.15 -11.08 -6.16
N VAL A 76 37.39 -12.23 -6.82
CA VAL A 76 36.35 -12.93 -7.60
C VAL A 76 35.20 -13.39 -6.71
N ILE A 77 35.49 -14.01 -5.56
CA ILE A 77 34.46 -14.47 -4.61
C ILE A 77 33.63 -13.30 -4.06
N VAL A 78 34.30 -12.24 -3.60
CA VAL A 78 33.62 -11.05 -3.07
C VAL A 78 32.75 -10.39 -4.15
N SER A 79 33.28 -10.24 -5.37
CA SER A 79 32.51 -9.69 -6.49
C SER A 79 31.29 -10.53 -6.80
N PHE A 80 31.43 -11.86 -6.82
CA PHE A 80 30.32 -12.79 -7.03
C PHE A 80 29.25 -12.67 -5.94
N LEU A 81 29.66 -12.58 -4.65
CA LEU A 81 28.73 -12.39 -3.53
C LEU A 81 28.00 -11.05 -3.60
N VAL A 82 28.68 -9.96 -3.99
CA VAL A 82 28.06 -8.65 -4.18
C VAL A 82 27.02 -8.70 -5.29
N ILE A 83 27.36 -9.30 -6.43
CA ILE A 83 26.44 -9.45 -7.57
C ILE A 83 25.21 -10.28 -7.15
N LEU A 84 25.40 -11.40 -6.46
CA LEU A 84 24.30 -12.22 -5.96
C LEU A 84 23.38 -11.43 -5.01
N ASN A 85 23.95 -10.68 -4.06
CA ASN A 85 23.18 -9.86 -3.13
C ASN A 85 22.33 -8.81 -3.86
N ILE A 86 22.91 -8.11 -4.84
CA ILE A 86 22.19 -7.11 -5.65
C ILE A 86 21.02 -7.79 -6.38
N LEU A 87 21.26 -8.92 -7.04
CA LEU A 87 20.22 -9.65 -7.77
C LEU A 87 19.10 -10.14 -6.85
N PHE A 88 19.42 -10.64 -5.65
CA PHE A 88 18.44 -11.07 -4.66
C PHE A 88 17.63 -9.90 -4.10
N SER A 89 18.27 -8.79 -3.76
CA SER A 89 17.60 -7.58 -3.28
C SER A 89 16.55 -7.07 -4.27
N HIS A 90 16.88 -7.07 -5.57
CA HIS A 90 15.92 -6.69 -6.62
C HIS A 90 14.69 -7.61 -6.71
N ARG A 91 14.84 -8.91 -6.42
CA ARG A 91 13.74 -9.89 -6.44
C ARG A 91 12.82 -9.80 -5.22
N ILE A 92 13.23 -9.08 -4.17
CA ILE A 92 12.50 -8.95 -2.91
C ILE A 92 11.84 -7.57 -2.81
N ALA A 93 12.60 -6.49 -3.02
CA ALA A 93 12.14 -5.12 -2.79
C ALA A 93 10.98 -4.70 -3.72
N GLY A 94 11.05 -5.07 -5.01
CA GLY A 94 10.01 -4.73 -5.98
C GLY A 94 8.63 -5.33 -5.63
N PRO A 95 8.57 -6.64 -5.36
CA PRO A 95 7.34 -7.28 -4.90
C PRO A 95 6.78 -6.73 -3.59
N ILE A 96 7.62 -6.47 -2.58
CA ILE A 96 7.17 -5.90 -1.29
C ILE A 96 6.49 -4.56 -1.50
N TYR A 97 7.07 -3.69 -2.33
CA TYR A 97 6.47 -2.39 -2.64
C TYR A 97 5.07 -2.55 -3.24
N LYS A 98 4.91 -3.47 -4.20
CA LYS A 98 3.60 -3.76 -4.79
C LYS A 98 2.60 -4.30 -3.78
N ILE A 99 3.03 -5.20 -2.89
CA ILE A 99 2.19 -5.73 -1.81
C ILE A 99 1.69 -4.58 -0.95
N LYS A 100 2.59 -3.70 -0.49
CA LYS A 100 2.23 -2.50 0.31
C LYS A 100 1.25 -1.59 -0.43
N MET A 101 1.47 -1.35 -1.71
CA MET A 101 0.58 -0.52 -2.53
C MET A 101 -0.84 -1.11 -2.64
N VAL A 102 -0.96 -2.43 -2.87
CA VAL A 102 -2.26 -3.10 -2.97
C VAL A 102 -2.97 -3.15 -1.62
N ILE A 103 -2.26 -3.44 -0.54
CA ILE A 103 -2.82 -3.41 0.82
C ILE A 103 -3.31 -1.99 1.17
N ASN A 104 -2.58 -0.95 0.80
CA ASN A 104 -3.02 0.43 1.00
C ASN A 104 -4.28 0.76 0.19
N ALA A 105 -4.42 0.23 -1.02
CA ALA A 105 -5.65 0.38 -1.80
C ALA A 105 -6.84 -0.29 -1.10
N TYR A 106 -6.65 -1.51 -0.58
CA TYR A 106 -7.69 -2.22 0.19
C TYR A 106 -8.04 -1.48 1.48
N LYS A 107 -7.06 -0.89 2.18
CA LYS A 107 -7.28 -0.02 3.34
C LYS A 107 -8.14 1.20 2.97
N ALA A 108 -7.97 1.74 1.77
CA ALA A 108 -8.79 2.82 1.23
C ALA A 108 -10.16 2.36 0.71
N LYS A 109 -10.57 1.10 1.00
CA LYS A 109 -11.79 0.46 0.53
C LYS A 109 -11.87 0.29 -1.00
N ASP A 110 -10.73 0.41 -1.70
CA ASP A 110 -10.63 0.15 -3.13
C ASP A 110 -10.21 -1.29 -3.40
N PHE A 111 -11.19 -2.17 -3.59
CA PHE A 111 -10.98 -3.59 -3.90
C PHE A 111 -10.88 -3.89 -5.41
N ARG A 112 -10.73 -2.88 -6.27
CA ARG A 112 -10.57 -3.09 -7.73
C ARG A 112 -9.20 -3.67 -8.11
N PRO A 113 -8.06 -3.24 -7.52
CA PRO A 113 -6.76 -3.75 -7.91
C PRO A 113 -6.62 -5.24 -7.54
N ARG A 114 -6.15 -6.06 -8.49
CA ARG A 114 -5.78 -7.46 -8.21
C ARG A 114 -4.27 -7.57 -7.99
N MET A 115 -3.85 -8.33 -6.98
CA MET A 115 -2.43 -8.54 -6.71
C MET A 115 -1.82 -9.45 -7.80
N THR A 116 -0.76 -8.98 -8.44
CA THR A 116 0.02 -9.75 -9.43
C THR A 116 1.52 -9.49 -9.29
N LEU A 117 2.31 -10.58 -9.29
CA LEU A 117 3.78 -10.55 -9.29
C LEU A 117 4.33 -11.40 -10.45
N ARG A 118 5.61 -11.23 -10.75
CA ARG A 118 6.29 -12.04 -11.77
C ARG A 118 6.51 -13.45 -11.23
N LYS A 119 6.60 -14.44 -12.13
CA LYS A 119 6.76 -15.86 -11.77
C LYS A 119 8.01 -16.14 -10.92
N THR A 120 9.06 -15.32 -11.07
CA THR A 120 10.34 -15.44 -10.38
C THR A 120 10.45 -14.58 -9.13
N ASP A 121 9.41 -13.84 -8.75
CA ASP A 121 9.41 -13.04 -7.54
C ASP A 121 9.28 -13.94 -6.29
N TYR A 122 10.00 -13.61 -5.22
CA TYR A 122 10.09 -14.45 -4.02
C TYR A 122 8.72 -14.69 -3.35
N PHE A 123 7.86 -13.66 -3.34
CA PHE A 123 6.56 -13.68 -2.63
C PHE A 123 5.39 -14.21 -3.46
N LYS A 124 5.64 -15.06 -4.44
CA LYS A 124 4.57 -15.58 -5.32
C LYS A 124 3.48 -16.33 -4.55
N GLY A 125 3.83 -17.03 -3.47
CA GLY A 125 2.88 -17.77 -2.62
C GLY A 125 1.87 -16.88 -1.89
N ILE A 126 2.17 -15.59 -1.68
CA ILE A 126 1.27 -14.65 -0.99
C ILE A 126 0.17 -14.12 -1.92
N ILE A 127 0.38 -14.18 -3.25
CA ILE A 127 -0.57 -13.69 -4.25
C ILE A 127 -1.97 -14.33 -4.12
N PRO A 128 -2.12 -15.68 -4.09
CA PRO A 128 -3.43 -16.30 -3.95
C PRO A 128 -4.12 -15.84 -2.67
N VAL A 129 -3.41 -15.90 -1.52
CA VAL A 129 -3.93 -15.48 -0.21
C VAL A 129 -4.49 -14.06 -0.22
N ILE A 130 -3.74 -13.08 -0.76
CA ILE A 130 -4.20 -11.68 -0.85
C ILE A 130 -5.41 -11.53 -1.78
N ASN A 131 -5.43 -12.27 -2.89
CA ASN A 131 -6.54 -12.20 -3.84
C ASN A 131 -7.79 -12.88 -3.29
N ASP A 132 -7.65 -13.98 -2.56
CA ASP A 132 -8.76 -14.70 -1.94
C ASP A 132 -9.38 -13.85 -0.83
N MET A 133 -8.56 -13.21 0.01
CA MET A 133 -9.01 -12.19 0.97
C MET A 133 -9.81 -11.08 0.27
N ARG A 134 -9.27 -10.51 -0.81
CA ARG A 134 -9.96 -9.47 -1.59
C ARG A 134 -11.29 -9.96 -2.16
N ASN A 135 -11.35 -11.20 -2.64
CA ASN A 135 -12.58 -11.76 -3.21
C ASN A 135 -13.64 -11.96 -2.13
N SER A 136 -13.26 -12.48 -0.96
CA SER A 136 -14.17 -12.63 0.19
C SER A 136 -14.74 -11.28 0.60
N LEU A 137 -13.88 -10.28 0.86
CA LEU A 137 -14.33 -8.94 1.27
C LEU A 137 -15.22 -8.28 0.20
N SER A 138 -14.85 -8.40 -1.07
CA SER A 138 -15.65 -7.83 -2.16
C SER A 138 -17.02 -8.49 -2.27
N HIS A 139 -17.10 -9.80 -2.06
CA HIS A 139 -18.34 -10.54 -2.09
C HIS A 139 -19.27 -10.15 -0.94
N ASP A 140 -18.74 -10.04 0.27
CA ASP A 140 -19.54 -9.68 1.45
C ASP A 140 -20.08 -8.25 1.34
N ILE A 141 -19.26 -7.31 0.86
CA ILE A 141 -19.68 -5.92 0.61
C ILE A 141 -20.77 -5.86 -0.48
N GLU A 142 -20.64 -6.66 -1.54
CA GLU A 142 -21.63 -6.73 -2.60
C GLU A 142 -22.96 -7.29 -2.08
N SER A 143 -22.92 -8.38 -1.31
CA SER A 143 -24.09 -8.98 -0.66
C SER A 143 -24.77 -8.02 0.31
N LEU A 144 -24.00 -7.33 1.16
CA LEU A 144 -24.52 -6.28 2.05
C LEU A 144 -25.20 -5.16 1.28
N LYS A 145 -24.60 -4.69 0.17
CA LYS A 145 -25.17 -3.64 -0.66
C LYS A 145 -26.49 -4.09 -1.27
N ILE A 146 -26.55 -5.32 -1.81
CA ILE A 146 -27.76 -5.90 -2.41
C ILE A 146 -28.89 -6.01 -1.38
N GLU A 147 -28.62 -6.59 -0.22
CA GLU A 147 -29.64 -6.74 0.83
C GLU A 147 -30.07 -5.37 1.40
N THR A 148 -29.15 -4.40 1.53
CA THR A 148 -29.52 -3.04 1.93
C THR A 148 -30.43 -2.36 0.91
N MET A 149 -30.12 -2.47 -0.39
CA MET A 149 -30.97 -1.92 -1.46
C MET A 149 -32.34 -2.63 -1.50
N ARG A 150 -32.37 -3.94 -1.23
CA ARG A 150 -33.60 -4.73 -1.13
C ARG A 150 -34.46 -4.26 0.05
N ALA A 151 -33.87 -4.10 1.23
CA ALA A 151 -34.56 -3.59 2.42
C ALA A 151 -35.13 -2.18 2.18
N GLN A 152 -34.35 -1.28 1.55
CA GLN A 152 -34.81 0.07 1.18
C GLN A 152 -35.99 0.04 0.22
N THR A 153 -35.94 -0.83 -0.80
CA THR A 153 -37.03 -0.98 -1.78
C THR A 153 -38.30 -1.52 -1.11
N LEU A 154 -38.16 -2.52 -0.22
CA LEU A 154 -39.27 -3.08 0.54
C LEU A 154 -39.92 -2.03 1.47
N LEU A 155 -39.12 -1.16 2.10
CA LEU A 155 -39.62 -0.05 2.91
C LEU A 155 -40.43 0.95 2.08
N GLN A 156 -39.92 1.34 0.91
CA GLN A 156 -40.61 2.28 0.01
C GLN A 156 -41.92 1.71 -0.55
N GLN A 157 -42.00 0.39 -0.71
CA GLN A 157 -43.19 -0.31 -1.20
C GLN A 157 -44.19 -0.66 -0.09
N GLY A 158 -43.95 -0.26 1.16
CA GLY A 158 -44.81 -0.61 2.30
C GLY A 158 -44.89 -2.13 2.52
N ALA A 159 -43.82 -2.86 2.19
CA ALA A 159 -43.81 -4.30 2.21
C ALA A 159 -43.99 -4.86 3.63
N GLU A 160 -44.53 -6.08 3.71
CA GLU A 160 -44.76 -6.78 4.97
C GLU A 160 -43.52 -6.81 5.86
N GLN A 161 -43.74 -6.55 7.15
CA GLN A 161 -42.72 -6.54 8.21
C GLN A 161 -41.87 -7.83 8.22
N LYS A 162 -42.47 -8.96 7.84
CA LYS A 162 -41.79 -10.27 7.73
C LYS A 162 -40.71 -10.31 6.65
N ARG A 163 -40.93 -9.66 5.49
CA ARG A 163 -39.97 -9.60 4.38
C ARG A 163 -38.81 -8.67 4.70
N LEU A 164 -39.10 -7.55 5.35
CA LEU A 164 -38.09 -6.62 5.82
C LEU A 164 -37.19 -7.26 6.88
N LYS A 165 -37.79 -7.96 7.86
CA LYS A 165 -37.04 -8.69 8.89
C LYS A 165 -36.07 -9.69 8.28
N LYS A 166 -36.50 -10.47 7.28
CA LYS A 166 -35.64 -11.45 6.60
C LYS A 166 -34.39 -10.81 5.96
N SER A 167 -34.53 -9.65 5.32
CA SER A 167 -33.38 -8.97 4.69
C SER A 167 -32.43 -8.38 5.74
N LEU A 168 -32.97 -7.88 6.86
CA LEU A 168 -32.17 -7.44 8.00
C LEU A 168 -31.44 -8.61 8.68
N ASP A 169 -32.08 -9.77 8.81
CA ASP A 169 -31.46 -10.98 9.36
C ASP A 169 -30.29 -11.43 8.47
N SER A 170 -30.41 -11.37 7.14
CA SER A 170 -29.31 -11.67 6.22
C SER A 170 -28.14 -10.68 6.32
N ILE A 171 -28.41 -9.39 6.55
CA ILE A 171 -27.36 -8.39 6.82
C ILE A 171 -26.65 -8.71 8.15
N ALA A 172 -27.42 -9.04 9.19
CA ALA A 172 -26.88 -9.40 10.50
C ALA A 172 -25.99 -10.65 10.43
N GLU A 173 -26.42 -11.68 9.69
CA GLU A 173 -25.66 -12.92 9.47
C GLU A 173 -24.30 -12.65 8.81
N ILE A 174 -24.24 -11.78 7.80
CA ILE A 174 -22.97 -11.41 7.17
C ILE A 174 -22.07 -10.67 8.18
N LEU A 175 -22.64 -9.79 9.00
CA LEU A 175 -21.88 -9.02 10.00
C LEU A 175 -21.38 -9.89 11.17
N GLU A 176 -22.11 -10.93 11.56
CA GLU A 176 -21.69 -11.88 12.60
C GLU A 176 -20.44 -12.69 12.22
N GLN A 177 -20.16 -12.85 10.92
CA GLN A 177 -18.93 -13.50 10.45
C GLN A 177 -17.67 -12.68 10.74
N TYR A 178 -17.82 -11.38 11.02
CA TYR A 178 -16.71 -10.50 11.33
C TYR A 178 -16.51 -10.39 12.85
N GLN A 179 -15.32 -10.75 13.33
CA GLN A 179 -14.88 -10.45 14.70
C GLN A 179 -14.50 -8.96 14.80
N LEU A 180 -15.52 -8.11 14.82
CA LEU A 180 -15.36 -6.67 14.95
C LEU A 180 -14.96 -6.33 16.39
N GLN A 181 -13.82 -5.67 16.57
CA GLN A 181 -13.48 -5.06 17.85
C GLN A 181 -14.47 -3.90 18.06
N SER A 182 -15.43 -4.07 18.97
CA SER A 182 -16.44 -3.08 19.29
C SER A 182 -15.83 -1.89 20.02
N GLN A 183 -15.19 -0.99 19.28
CA GLN A 183 -14.72 0.30 19.79
C GLN A 183 -15.81 1.36 19.54
N ASP A 184 -16.48 1.74 20.62
CA ASP A 184 -17.34 2.91 20.84
C ASP A 184 -18.41 3.27 19.78
N THR A 185 -19.65 2.99 20.20
CA THR A 185 -20.88 3.76 19.93
C THR A 185 -21.35 3.87 18.47
N MET A 186 -22.47 3.19 18.19
CA MET A 186 -23.55 3.85 17.46
C MET A 186 -23.65 5.29 17.97
N PRO A 187 -23.60 6.35 17.15
CA PRO A 187 -24.23 7.58 17.57
C PRO A 187 -25.66 7.18 17.85
N SER A 188 -26.04 7.18 19.12
CA SER A 188 -27.43 7.04 19.50
C SER A 188 -28.14 8.15 18.75
N PHE A 189 -28.84 7.80 17.67
CA PHE A 189 -29.87 8.67 17.12
C PHE A 189 -30.92 8.72 18.22
N SER A 190 -30.71 9.65 19.17
CA SER A 190 -31.65 9.93 20.23
C SER A 190 -33.00 10.12 19.56
N ARG A 191 -34.08 9.59 20.15
CA ARG A 191 -35.44 9.75 19.61
C ARG A 191 -35.77 11.20 19.24
N GLU A 192 -35.09 12.16 19.85
CA GLU A 192 -35.12 13.59 19.54
C GLU A 192 -34.59 13.97 18.14
N GLN A 193 -33.53 13.31 17.63
CA GLN A 193 -33.00 13.54 16.28
C GLN A 193 -33.91 12.92 15.22
N LEU A 194 -34.48 11.75 15.50
CA LEU A 194 -35.51 11.15 14.66
C LEU A 194 -36.80 11.99 14.67
N ALA A 195 -37.21 12.50 15.83
CA ALA A 195 -38.36 13.40 15.94
C ALA A 195 -38.13 14.72 15.19
N LYS A 196 -36.94 15.34 15.29
CA LYS A 196 -36.61 16.57 14.54
C LYS A 196 -36.55 16.35 13.03
N ALA A 197 -36.07 15.20 12.57
CA ALA A 197 -36.05 14.84 11.16
C ALA A 197 -37.48 14.59 10.62
N SER A 198 -38.34 13.96 11.41
CA SER A 198 -39.77 13.77 11.07
C SER A 198 -40.56 15.08 11.10
N PHE A 199 -40.26 15.99 12.04
CA PHE A 199 -40.96 17.29 12.15
C PHE A 199 -40.59 18.27 11.04
N ARG A 200 -39.34 18.24 10.55
CA ARG A 200 -38.90 19.09 9.43
C ARG A 200 -39.55 18.75 8.10
N GLN A 201 -40.12 17.55 7.97
CA GLN A 201 -40.85 17.14 6.76
C GLN A 201 -42.34 17.51 6.80
N THR A 202 -42.86 17.97 7.95
CA THR A 202 -44.27 18.37 8.12
C THR A 202 -44.49 19.89 8.16
N GLN A 203 -43.44 20.70 8.29
CA GLN A 203 -43.52 22.16 8.13
C GLN A 203 -42.85 22.58 6.83
N ARG A 204 -43.59 22.42 5.73
CA ARG A 204 -43.42 23.26 4.54
C ARG A 204 -44.33 24.48 4.79
N PRO A 205 -43.81 25.71 4.89
CA PRO A 205 -44.67 26.88 5.02
C PRO A 205 -45.37 27.12 3.68
N ASP A 206 -46.69 27.21 3.72
CA ASP A 206 -47.55 27.69 2.63
C ASP A 206 -47.56 29.23 2.57
N ASP A 207 -46.48 29.89 3.01
CA ASP A 207 -46.34 31.35 3.06
C ASP A 207 -45.53 31.86 1.87
N GLU A 208 -46.10 31.73 0.67
CA GLU A 208 -45.74 32.56 -0.49
C GLU A 208 -47.02 32.88 -1.27
N ALA A 209 -47.98 33.43 -0.55
CA ALA A 209 -49.18 34.05 -1.11
C ALA A 209 -49.43 35.40 -0.43
N GLN A 210 -49.37 36.43 -1.27
CA GLN A 210 -50.05 37.72 -1.15
C GLN A 210 -49.34 38.89 -0.46
N ASP A 211 -49.58 40.04 -1.11
CA ASP A 211 -49.42 41.44 -0.73
C ASP A 211 -48.03 42.05 -1.09
N LEU A 212 -47.90 43.04 -1.98
CA LEU A 212 -48.79 44.17 -2.26
C LEU A 212 -48.70 44.69 -3.71
N ASP A 213 -49.88 44.95 -4.24
CA ASP A 213 -50.22 45.83 -5.36
C ASP A 213 -50.19 47.31 -4.92
N ASP A 214 -50.33 48.18 -5.91
CA ASP A 214 -50.70 49.61 -5.87
C ASP A 214 -49.61 50.70 -5.92
N SER A 215 -49.45 51.16 -7.16
CA SER A 215 -49.72 52.54 -7.61
C SER A 215 -48.57 53.56 -7.66
N GLU A 216 -48.08 53.81 -8.88
CA GLU A 216 -48.02 55.18 -9.43
C GLU A 216 -48.17 55.13 -10.97
N GLU A 217 -49.08 55.96 -11.45
CA GLU A 217 -49.68 56.03 -12.79
C GLU A 217 -48.77 56.71 -13.87
N PRO A 218 -49.20 56.72 -15.15
CA PRO A 218 -48.34 56.90 -16.32
C PRO A 218 -48.23 58.36 -16.80
N ASP A 219 -47.23 58.64 -17.63
CA ASP A 219 -47.32 59.75 -18.58
C ASP A 219 -46.57 59.48 -19.90
N GLU A 220 -47.37 59.37 -20.95
CA GLU A 220 -47.24 59.92 -22.30
C GLU A 220 -45.91 59.93 -23.12
N LEU A 221 -46.06 59.29 -24.30
CA LEU A 221 -45.86 59.83 -25.66
C LEU A 221 -44.51 59.73 -26.42
N LYS A 222 -44.68 59.27 -27.68
CA LYS A 222 -43.85 59.43 -28.91
C LYS A 222 -42.57 58.57 -28.93
N GLY A 223 -42.41 57.57 -29.80
CA GLY A 223 -42.78 57.47 -31.21
C GLY A 223 -41.66 58.05 -32.06
N GLU A 224 -40.77 57.22 -32.63
CA GLU A 224 -40.22 57.45 -33.97
C GLU A 224 -39.44 56.25 -34.51
N LYS A 225 -39.55 56.08 -35.83
CA LYS A 225 -38.85 55.14 -36.69
C LYS A 225 -37.41 55.64 -36.98
N SER A 226 -36.65 54.81 -37.71
CA SER A 226 -35.33 55.05 -38.32
C SER A 226 -34.17 54.85 -37.34
N ASN A 227 -33.15 54.04 -37.62
CA ASN A 227 -32.48 53.71 -38.88
C ASN A 227 -31.84 52.32 -38.78
#